data_AF-A0A6G8DIF8-F1
#
_entry.id   AF-A0A6G8DIF8-F1
#
_cell.length_a   1.000
_cell.length_b   1.000
_cell.length_c   1.000
_cell.angle_alpha   90.00
_cell.angle_beta   90.00
_cell.angle_gamma   90.00
#
_symmetry.space_group_name_H-M   'P 1'
#
loop_
_entity.id
_entity.type
_entity.pdbx_description
1 polymer ?
#
loop_
_entity_poly.entity_id
_entity_poly.type
_entity_poly.pdbx_seq_one_letter_code
_entity_poly.pdbx_strand_id
1 'polypeptide(L)'
;MSSAYIEHPFIKNPFTMEMLKLFDTLRYKKTNFNVQSCALITGESGSGKSGLAKFFLKKNPVIEQSQRTYIPVFYFKVISVSKAEYLLKSILVELDDPQMGEGDTDQRKLLTRLVTLLKSTGVELIIIDEIQVVFERRSAKIISGIADLFKDLIEESKIPIVFMGMPWSTYLVESNSQLSTRISHRHTIPPYKISDNKSRDDYRRLLHFVSSAYGFTESIKLEEVSTAFRFFSATSGNLKLTLKLIQDAFIQQKMTGEKVGNNLFADIIKSYGVIDECNPFLLPVERLVLRELVTHSDFHFGYRANKNAIIDAEYIEFGVSKSNKLYVVNNVA
;
A
#
# COMPACT_ATOMS: atom_id res chain seq x y z
N MET A 1 -23.55 -24.32 4.67
CA MET A 1 -22.36 -24.07 3.83
C MET A 1 -21.49 -23.08 4.56
N SER A 2 -20.38 -23.51 5.15
CA SER A 2 -19.40 -22.57 5.73
C SER A 2 -18.89 -21.68 4.60
N SER A 3 -19.04 -20.36 4.73
CA SER A 3 -18.39 -19.42 3.82
C SER A 3 -16.88 -19.72 3.83
N ALA A 4 -16.36 -20.24 2.73
CA ALA A 4 -14.94 -20.49 2.56
C ALA A 4 -14.28 -19.12 2.31
N TYR A 5 -14.05 -18.36 3.39
CA TYR A 5 -13.25 -17.16 3.32
C TYR A 5 -11.84 -17.55 2.86
N ILE A 6 -11.42 -16.99 1.72
CA ILE A 6 -10.07 -17.19 1.20
C ILE A 6 -9.12 -16.37 2.07
N GLU A 7 -8.25 -17.03 2.81
CA GLU A 7 -7.17 -16.33 3.51
C GLU A 7 -6.21 -15.75 2.46
N HIS A 8 -5.98 -14.44 2.55
CA HIS A 8 -4.97 -13.77 1.74
C HIS A 8 -3.61 -13.90 2.45
N PRO A 9 -2.63 -14.61 1.87
CA PRO A 9 -1.33 -14.76 2.50
C PRO A 9 -0.62 -13.41 2.58
N PHE A 10 -0.22 -13.01 3.80
CA PHE A 10 0.67 -11.87 3.98
C PHE A 10 2.12 -12.31 3.82
N ILE A 11 2.78 -11.79 2.80
CA ILE A 11 4.17 -12.16 2.47
C ILE A 11 5.13 -11.33 3.32
N LYS A 12 5.83 -12.02 4.22
CA LYS A 12 6.91 -11.45 5.02
C LYS A 12 8.17 -11.42 4.16
N ASN A 13 8.65 -10.23 3.84
CA ASN A 13 9.95 -9.99 3.22
C ASN A 13 10.78 -9.09 4.14
N PRO A 14 12.09 -8.89 3.88
CA PRO A 14 12.94 -8.07 4.75
C PRO A 14 12.37 -6.67 4.99
N PHE A 15 11.86 -6.01 3.94
CA PHE A 15 11.27 -4.67 4.03
C PHE A 15 10.00 -4.66 4.89
N THR A 16 9.04 -5.55 4.65
CA THR A 16 7.79 -5.59 5.43
C THR A 16 8.06 -5.92 6.89
N MET A 17 9.03 -6.80 7.17
CA MET A 17 9.46 -7.10 8.54
C MET A 17 10.13 -5.89 9.22
N GLU A 18 10.93 -5.12 8.50
CA GLU A 18 11.51 -3.86 9.00
C GLU A 18 10.42 -2.84 9.33
N MET A 19 9.42 -2.67 8.45
CA MET A 19 8.33 -1.73 8.71
C MET A 19 7.45 -2.15 9.88
N LEU A 20 7.18 -3.46 10.05
CA LEU A 20 6.47 -3.95 11.23
C LEU A 20 7.24 -3.66 12.53
N LYS A 21 8.57 -3.89 12.53
CA LYS A 21 9.44 -3.53 13.65
C LYS A 21 9.44 -2.03 13.92
N LEU A 22 9.42 -1.21 12.86
CA LEU A 22 9.30 0.24 12.98
C LEU A 22 7.99 0.61 13.70
N PHE A 23 6.85 0.04 13.30
CA PHE A 23 5.56 0.33 13.96
C PHE A 23 5.56 -0.05 15.44
N ASP A 24 6.10 -1.22 15.78
CA ASP A 24 6.28 -1.65 17.16
C ASP A 24 7.21 -0.69 17.92
N THR A 25 8.29 -0.23 17.28
CA THR A 25 9.21 0.75 17.87
C THR A 25 8.53 2.09 18.16
N LEU A 26 7.71 2.59 17.23
CA LEU A 26 6.97 3.85 17.43
C LEU A 26 6.00 3.76 18.62
N ARG A 27 5.26 2.65 18.70
CA ARG A 27 4.37 2.36 19.84
C ARG A 27 5.13 2.25 21.15
N TYR A 28 6.22 1.49 21.15
CA TYR A 28 7.03 1.28 22.34
C TYR A 28 7.60 2.60 22.87
N LYS A 29 8.10 3.47 21.98
CA LYS A 29 8.58 4.83 22.32
C LYS A 29 7.47 5.68 22.94
N LYS A 30 6.26 5.67 22.37
CA LYS A 30 5.10 6.37 22.94
C LYS A 30 4.74 5.84 24.32
N THR A 31 4.55 4.53 24.46
CA THR A 31 4.01 3.94 25.69
C THR A 31 5.02 3.96 26.84
N ASN A 32 6.32 3.83 26.58
CA ASN A 32 7.34 3.69 27.64
C ASN A 32 8.15 4.96 27.90
N PHE A 33 8.26 5.86 26.91
CA PHE A 33 9.10 7.06 27.01
C PHE A 33 8.36 8.35 26.68
N ASN A 34 7.08 8.28 26.30
CA ASN A 34 6.29 9.43 25.87
C ASN A 34 6.97 10.23 24.74
N VAL A 35 7.69 9.52 23.85
CA VAL A 35 8.36 10.10 22.67
C VAL A 35 7.54 9.79 21.43
N GLN A 36 7.15 10.85 20.72
CA GLN A 36 6.46 10.77 19.44
C GLN A 36 7.44 10.89 18.28
N SER A 37 7.54 9.83 17.47
CA SER A 37 8.22 9.85 16.19
C SER A 37 7.25 9.32 15.14
N CYS A 38 7.07 10.04 14.05
CA CYS A 38 6.15 9.66 12.97
C CYS A 38 6.92 9.03 11.82
N ALA A 39 6.20 8.28 10.98
CA ALA A 39 6.75 7.68 9.78
C ALA A 39 5.92 8.04 8.54
N LEU A 40 6.58 8.16 7.41
CA LEU A 40 5.94 8.18 6.10
C LEU A 40 6.40 6.94 5.32
N ILE A 41 5.44 6.14 4.86
CA ILE A 41 5.65 4.98 3.99
C ILE A 41 4.99 5.27 2.64
N THR A 42 5.79 5.46 1.61
CA THR A 42 5.30 5.69 0.26
C THR A 42 5.50 4.46 -0.63
N GLY A 43 4.82 4.43 -1.77
CA GLY A 43 5.03 3.42 -2.80
C GLY A 43 3.92 3.46 -3.82
N GLU A 44 4.10 2.82 -4.98
CA GLU A 44 3.08 2.80 -6.03
C GLU A 44 1.76 2.17 -5.56
N SER A 45 0.70 2.42 -6.31
CA SER A 45 -0.58 1.72 -6.14
C SER A 45 -0.36 0.20 -6.25
N GLY A 46 -0.91 -0.55 -5.30
CA GLY A 46 -0.74 -2.01 -5.26
C GLY A 46 0.61 -2.52 -4.74
N SER A 47 1.49 -1.66 -4.20
CA SER A 47 2.77 -2.05 -3.57
C SER A 47 2.64 -2.82 -2.24
N GLY A 48 1.45 -2.83 -1.62
CA GLY A 48 1.19 -3.57 -0.37
C GLY A 48 1.07 -2.71 0.90
N LYS A 49 1.07 -1.38 0.80
CA LYS A 49 0.89 -0.45 1.94
C LYS A 49 -0.31 -0.81 2.83
N SER A 50 -1.52 -0.85 2.26
CA SER A 50 -2.73 -1.21 3.02
C SER A 50 -2.69 -2.65 3.55
N GLY A 51 -2.01 -3.56 2.86
CA GLY A 51 -1.79 -4.93 3.33
C GLY A 51 -0.91 -4.97 4.58
N LEU A 52 0.16 -4.17 4.62
CA LEU A 52 1.03 -3.99 5.77
C LEU A 52 0.26 -3.41 6.96
N ALA A 53 -0.54 -2.36 6.76
CA ALA A 53 -1.39 -1.78 7.80
C ALA A 53 -2.37 -2.81 8.37
N LYS A 54 -3.14 -3.49 7.50
CA LYS A 54 -4.12 -4.50 7.92
C LYS A 54 -3.48 -5.68 8.65
N PHE A 55 -2.30 -6.13 8.22
CA PHE A 55 -1.58 -7.18 8.93
C PHE A 55 -1.16 -6.74 10.33
N PHE A 56 -0.71 -5.49 10.49
CA PHE A 56 -0.35 -4.94 11.79
C PHE A 56 -1.58 -4.76 12.72
N LEU A 57 -2.72 -4.34 12.17
CA LEU A 57 -4.00 -4.28 12.90
C LEU A 57 -4.45 -5.67 13.38
N LYS A 58 -4.36 -6.71 12.53
CA LYS A 58 -4.71 -8.09 12.93
C LYS A 58 -3.87 -8.59 14.11
N LYS A 59 -2.62 -8.12 14.23
CA LYS A 59 -1.74 -8.44 15.37
C LYS A 59 -2.01 -7.60 16.62
N ASN A 60 -2.75 -6.50 16.49
CA ASN A 60 -3.07 -5.56 17.56
C ASN A 60 -4.59 -5.30 17.56
N PRO A 61 -5.40 -6.32 17.88
CA PRO A 61 -6.85 -6.23 17.77
C PRO A 61 -7.44 -5.23 18.77
N VAL A 62 -8.62 -4.73 18.45
CA VAL A 62 -9.48 -3.99 19.38
C VAL A 62 -9.91 -4.93 20.51
N ILE A 63 -9.91 -4.44 21.74
CA ILE A 63 -10.27 -5.21 22.93
C ILE A 63 -11.32 -4.44 23.73
N GLU A 64 -12.49 -5.05 23.94
CA GLU A 64 -13.48 -4.50 24.87
C GLU A 64 -13.00 -4.68 26.32
N GLN A 65 -12.81 -3.58 27.03
CA GLN A 65 -12.45 -3.54 28.44
C GLN A 65 -13.64 -3.01 29.25
N SER A 66 -13.64 -3.29 30.55
CA SER A 66 -14.75 -2.91 31.44
C SER A 66 -15.06 -1.41 31.47
N GLN A 67 -14.09 -0.56 31.15
CA GLN A 67 -14.23 0.91 31.19
C GLN A 67 -14.06 1.59 29.83
N ARG A 68 -13.69 0.84 28.78
CA ARG A 68 -13.44 1.40 27.43
C ARG A 68 -13.33 0.31 26.36
N THR A 69 -13.56 0.70 25.12
CA THR A 69 -13.06 -0.03 23.95
C THR A 69 -11.60 0.35 23.71
N TYR A 70 -10.69 -0.59 23.92
CA TYR A 70 -9.24 -0.37 23.75
C TYR A 70 -8.82 -0.60 22.31
N ILE A 71 -8.34 0.46 21.65
CA ILE A 71 -7.94 0.47 20.24
C ILE A 71 -6.42 0.74 20.20
N PRO A 72 -5.54 -0.28 20.30
CA PRO A 72 -4.10 -0.03 20.37
C PRO A 72 -3.53 0.65 19.12
N VAL A 73 -4.08 0.31 17.95
CA VAL A 73 -3.70 0.89 16.66
C VAL A 73 -4.97 1.35 15.96
N PHE A 74 -5.09 2.65 15.75
CA PHE A 74 -6.19 3.24 15.02
C PHE A 74 -5.82 3.37 13.55
N TYR A 75 -6.66 2.88 12.65
CA TYR A 75 -6.47 2.97 11.21
C TYR A 75 -7.53 3.86 10.59
N PHE A 76 -7.11 4.79 9.76
CA PHE A 76 -7.99 5.69 9.04
C PHE A 76 -7.58 5.75 7.57
N LYS A 77 -8.53 5.49 6.67
CA LYS A 77 -8.32 5.67 5.23
C LYS A 77 -8.88 7.00 4.78
N VAL A 78 -8.06 7.86 4.19
CA VAL A 78 -8.52 9.12 3.63
C VAL A 78 -9.33 8.84 2.36
N ILE A 79 -10.63 9.13 2.37
CA ILE A 79 -11.52 8.93 1.22
C ILE A 79 -11.69 10.22 0.42
N SER A 80 -11.99 11.33 1.09
CA SER A 80 -12.13 12.64 0.48
C SER A 80 -11.92 13.71 1.54
N VAL A 81 -11.15 14.75 1.21
CA VAL A 81 -10.93 15.90 2.10
C VAL A 81 -11.13 17.18 1.31
N SER A 82 -12.19 17.91 1.61
CA SER A 82 -12.42 19.24 1.04
C SER A 82 -11.74 20.33 1.89
N LYS A 83 -11.70 20.17 3.21
CA LYS A 83 -11.03 21.07 4.18
C LYS A 83 -10.58 20.30 5.42
N ALA A 84 -9.73 20.94 6.23
CA ALA A 84 -9.22 20.40 7.50
C ALA A 84 -10.33 19.98 8.48
N GLU A 85 -11.41 20.77 8.59
CA GLU A 85 -12.57 20.44 9.45
C GLU A 85 -13.22 19.10 9.07
N TYR A 86 -13.40 18.83 7.77
CA TYR A 86 -14.01 17.58 7.30
C TYR A 86 -13.11 16.37 7.57
N LEU A 87 -11.79 16.54 7.51
CA LEU A 87 -10.85 15.48 7.88
C LEU A 87 -11.02 15.10 9.36
N LEU A 88 -11.12 16.08 10.26
CA LEU A 88 -11.38 15.82 11.69
C LEU A 88 -12.71 15.09 11.90
N LYS A 89 -13.78 15.53 11.23
CA LYS A 89 -15.09 14.88 11.32
C LYS A 89 -15.05 13.44 10.83
N SER A 90 -14.39 13.18 9.70
CA SER A 90 -14.24 11.80 9.18
C SER A 90 -13.46 10.91 10.13
N ILE A 91 -12.40 11.43 10.77
CA ILE A 91 -11.64 10.66 11.77
C ILE A 91 -12.50 10.39 13.02
N LEU A 92 -13.29 11.36 13.47
CA LEU A 92 -14.22 11.19 14.59
C LEU A 92 -15.25 10.09 14.30
N VAL A 93 -15.85 10.10 13.10
CA VAL A 93 -16.79 9.05 12.67
C VAL A 93 -16.13 7.67 12.68
N GLU A 94 -14.90 7.55 12.16
CA GLU A 94 -14.18 6.26 12.15
C GLU A 94 -13.79 5.78 13.56
N LEU A 95 -13.69 6.68 14.54
CA LEU A 95 -13.47 6.35 15.95
C LEU A 95 -14.77 6.06 16.73
N ASP A 96 -15.91 5.92 16.04
CA ASP A 96 -17.24 5.77 16.63
C ASP A 96 -17.61 6.92 17.59
N ASP A 97 -17.29 8.16 17.20
CA ASP A 97 -17.74 9.35 17.92
C ASP A 97 -19.28 9.39 18.05
N PRO A 98 -19.85 9.51 19.27
CA PRO A 98 -21.30 9.44 19.47
C PRO A 98 -22.12 10.54 18.78
N GLN A 99 -21.52 11.67 18.40
CA GLN A 99 -22.22 12.71 17.62
C GLN A 99 -21.85 12.66 16.14
N MET A 100 -21.18 11.59 15.68
CA MET A 100 -20.82 11.38 14.27
C MET A 100 -20.01 12.55 13.68
N GLY A 101 -19.17 13.20 14.49
CA GLY A 101 -18.42 14.39 14.08
C GLY A 101 -19.26 15.66 13.89
N GLU A 102 -20.55 15.64 14.26
CA GLU A 102 -21.42 16.81 14.23
C GLU A 102 -21.43 17.57 15.56
N GLY A 103 -22.19 18.67 15.60
CA GLY A 103 -22.33 19.52 16.78
C GLY A 103 -21.25 20.59 16.92
N ASP A 104 -20.23 20.58 16.07
CA ASP A 104 -19.21 21.62 16.01
C ASP A 104 -18.73 21.90 14.56
N THR A 105 -18.28 23.13 14.35
CA THR A 105 -17.64 23.61 13.12
C THR A 105 -16.29 24.26 13.40
N ASP A 106 -15.96 24.49 14.67
CA ASP A 106 -14.66 25.03 15.06
C ASP A 106 -13.60 23.92 15.04
N GLN A 107 -12.55 24.13 14.23
CA GLN A 107 -11.48 23.17 14.05
C GLN A 107 -10.77 22.81 15.37
N ARG A 108 -10.56 23.77 16.28
CA ARG A 108 -9.87 23.49 17.56
C ARG A 108 -10.73 22.67 18.50
N LYS A 109 -12.04 22.93 18.54
CA LYS A 109 -12.97 22.13 19.34
C LYS A 109 -13.08 20.69 18.81
N LEU A 110 -13.18 20.52 17.48
CA LEU A 110 -13.14 19.21 16.85
C LEU A 110 -11.82 18.47 17.15
N LEU A 111 -10.68 19.17 17.10
CA LEU A 111 -9.38 18.59 17.43
C LEU A 111 -9.31 18.17 18.90
N THR A 112 -9.72 19.03 19.83
CA THR A 112 -9.75 18.73 21.27
C THR A 112 -10.60 17.50 21.58
N ARG A 113 -11.77 17.40 20.92
CA ARG A 113 -12.66 16.25 21.02
C ARG A 113 -12.00 14.98 20.49
N LEU A 114 -11.38 15.04 19.30
CA LEU A 114 -10.66 13.92 18.71
C LEU A 114 -9.54 13.44 19.63
N VAL A 115 -8.72 14.35 20.16
CA VAL A 115 -7.63 14.04 21.10
C VAL A 115 -8.17 13.37 22.36
N THR A 116 -9.31 13.82 22.87
CA THR A 116 -9.98 13.22 24.04
C THR A 116 -10.40 11.78 23.75
N LEU A 117 -11.03 11.54 22.60
CA LEU A 117 -11.50 10.22 22.18
C LEU A 117 -10.33 9.24 21.93
N LEU A 118 -9.26 9.70 21.27
CA LEU A 118 -8.04 8.90 21.06
C LEU A 118 -7.39 8.49 22.39
N LYS A 119 -7.36 9.39 23.38
CA LYS A 119 -6.81 9.11 24.71
C LYS A 119 -7.69 8.14 25.51
N SER A 120 -9.02 8.34 25.49
CA SER A 120 -9.95 7.48 26.24
C SER A 120 -9.97 6.05 25.69
N THR A 121 -9.90 5.89 24.37
CA THR A 121 -9.81 4.58 23.68
C THR A 121 -8.41 3.95 23.76
N GLY A 122 -7.43 4.66 24.31
CA GLY A 122 -6.09 4.12 24.58
C GLY A 122 -5.20 3.96 23.35
N VAL A 123 -5.43 4.74 22.29
CA VAL A 123 -4.67 4.64 21.05
C VAL A 123 -3.16 4.86 21.29
N GLU A 124 -2.34 4.00 20.68
CA GLU A 124 -0.89 4.04 20.78
C GLU A 124 -0.19 4.37 19.47
N LEU A 125 -0.87 4.16 18.35
CA LEU A 125 -0.40 4.47 17.00
C LEU A 125 -1.60 4.79 16.11
N ILE A 126 -1.46 5.81 15.28
CA ILE A 126 -2.41 6.11 14.21
C ILE A 126 -1.77 5.72 12.88
N ILE A 127 -2.50 5.00 12.03
CA ILE A 127 -2.11 4.74 10.64
C ILE A 127 -3.10 5.49 9.74
N ILE A 128 -2.59 6.40 8.92
CA ILE A 128 -3.38 7.17 7.93
C ILE A 128 -3.01 6.68 6.54
N ASP A 129 -3.93 6.01 5.86
CA ASP A 129 -3.74 5.47 4.50
C ASP A 129 -4.37 6.37 3.43
N GLU A 130 -3.87 6.27 2.20
CA GLU A 130 -4.21 7.11 1.04
C GLU A 130 -4.01 8.63 1.27
N ILE A 131 -2.95 9.01 1.98
CA ILE A 131 -2.70 10.43 2.30
C ILE A 131 -2.56 11.32 1.05
N GLN A 132 -2.24 10.74 -0.11
CA GLN A 132 -2.19 11.47 -1.39
C GLN A 132 -3.51 12.16 -1.76
N VAL A 133 -4.65 11.66 -1.27
CA VAL A 133 -5.99 12.25 -1.53
C VAL A 133 -6.06 13.71 -1.03
N VAL A 134 -5.25 14.07 -0.04
CA VAL A 134 -5.11 15.45 0.45
C VAL A 134 -4.56 16.40 -0.62
N PHE A 135 -3.73 15.90 -1.53
CA PHE A 135 -3.00 16.70 -2.54
C PHE A 135 -3.80 16.84 -3.84
N GLU A 136 -4.66 15.87 -4.14
CA GLU A 136 -5.40 15.81 -5.40
C GLU A 136 -6.33 17.03 -5.57
N ARG A 137 -6.02 17.86 -6.56
CA ARG A 137 -6.83 19.04 -6.95
C ARG A 137 -7.06 20.01 -5.79
N ARG A 138 -6.06 20.23 -4.94
CA ARG A 138 -6.10 21.20 -3.83
C ARG A 138 -5.07 22.31 -4.02
N SER A 139 -5.38 23.48 -3.47
CA SER A 139 -4.44 24.60 -3.43
C SER A 139 -3.38 24.36 -2.35
N ALA A 140 -2.19 24.94 -2.53
CA ALA A 140 -1.11 24.87 -1.54
C ALA A 140 -1.56 25.33 -0.14
N LYS A 141 -2.48 26.30 -0.07
CA LYS A 141 -3.08 26.78 1.19
C LYS A 141 -3.84 25.67 1.94
N ILE A 142 -4.62 24.84 1.23
CA ILE A 142 -5.36 23.74 1.84
C ILE A 142 -4.40 22.65 2.32
N ILE A 143 -3.40 22.32 1.51
CA ILE A 143 -2.37 21.34 1.86
C ILE A 143 -1.61 21.78 3.11
N SER A 144 -1.18 23.04 3.17
CA SER A 144 -0.52 23.62 4.35
C SER A 144 -1.41 23.55 5.59
N GLY A 145 -2.69 23.90 5.47
CA GLY A 145 -3.64 23.84 6.59
C GLY A 145 -3.86 22.42 7.12
N ILE A 146 -3.82 21.41 6.25
CA ILE A 146 -3.90 19.99 6.65
C ILE A 146 -2.58 19.52 7.27
N ALA A 147 -1.43 19.96 6.75
CA ALA A 147 -0.14 19.68 7.37
C ALA A 147 -0.03 20.28 8.78
N ASP A 148 -0.52 21.51 8.96
CA ASP A 148 -0.64 22.14 10.28
C ASP A 148 -1.61 21.39 11.19
N LEU A 149 -2.74 20.90 10.67
CA LEU A 149 -3.66 20.06 11.44
C LEU A 149 -2.99 18.77 11.93
N PHE A 150 -2.22 18.08 11.09
CA PHE A 150 -1.48 16.88 11.53
C PHE A 150 -0.42 17.21 12.56
N LYS A 151 0.26 18.34 12.42
CA LYS A 151 1.17 18.84 13.43
C LYS A 151 0.43 19.03 14.76
N ASP A 152 -0.68 19.77 14.78
CA ASP A 152 -1.42 20.03 16.00
C ASP A 152 -1.94 18.71 16.62
N LEU A 153 -2.44 17.78 15.80
CA LEU A 153 -2.84 16.45 16.25
C LEU A 153 -1.71 15.65 16.91
N ILE A 154 -0.52 15.59 16.30
CA ILE A 154 0.66 14.92 16.88
C ILE A 154 1.05 15.59 18.21
N GLU A 155 0.95 16.92 18.29
CA GLU A 155 1.34 17.68 19.47
C GLU A 155 0.40 17.48 20.65
N GLU A 156 -0.90 17.54 20.40
CA GLU A 156 -1.91 17.47 21.45
C GLU A 156 -2.19 16.03 21.91
N SER A 157 -2.19 15.07 20.96
CA SER A 157 -2.40 13.66 21.27
C SER A 157 -1.17 13.01 21.88
N LYS A 158 0.04 13.44 21.50
CA LYS A 158 1.32 12.73 21.75
C LYS A 158 1.35 11.31 21.17
N ILE A 159 0.49 11.02 20.20
CA ILE A 159 0.41 9.72 19.53
C ILE A 159 1.18 9.78 18.21
N PRO A 160 2.10 8.83 17.95
CA PRO A 160 2.80 8.76 16.67
C PRO A 160 1.84 8.42 15.52
N ILE A 161 2.12 8.98 14.35
CA ILE A 161 1.35 8.73 13.12
C ILE A 161 2.24 8.07 12.08
N VAL A 162 1.74 7.02 11.44
CA VAL A 162 2.28 6.42 10.22
C VAL A 162 1.41 6.88 9.06
N PHE A 163 1.97 7.73 8.20
CA PHE A 163 1.34 8.13 6.96
C PHE A 163 1.68 7.12 5.86
N MET A 164 0.68 6.69 5.09
CA MET A 164 0.84 5.84 3.92
C MET A 164 0.22 6.50 2.70
N GLY A 165 0.95 6.47 1.58
CA GLY A 165 0.43 7.05 0.33
C GLY A 165 1.26 6.78 -0.91
N MET A 166 0.90 7.44 -2.01
CA MET A 166 1.64 7.43 -3.27
C MET A 166 3.03 8.10 -3.11
N PRO A 167 3.99 7.85 -4.01
CA PRO A 167 5.36 8.38 -3.89
C PRO A 167 5.43 9.88 -3.64
N TRP A 168 4.66 10.67 -4.38
CA TRP A 168 4.55 12.12 -4.22
C TRP A 168 3.94 12.57 -2.88
N SER A 169 3.52 11.67 -1.99
CA SER A 169 3.09 12.04 -0.64
C SER A 169 4.24 12.63 0.21
N THR A 170 5.49 12.52 -0.25
CA THR A 170 6.65 13.21 0.35
C THR A 170 6.46 14.72 0.41
N TYR A 171 5.68 15.30 -0.50
CA TYR A 171 5.33 16.71 -0.49
C TYR A 171 4.58 17.16 0.76
N LEU A 172 3.89 16.26 1.47
CA LEU A 172 3.32 16.54 2.80
C LEU A 172 4.38 17.08 3.76
N VAL A 173 5.55 16.45 3.67
CA VAL A 173 6.67 16.63 4.58
C VAL A 173 7.55 17.78 4.13
N GLU A 174 7.71 17.95 2.82
CA GLU A 174 8.50 19.03 2.22
C GLU A 174 7.82 20.39 2.35
N SER A 175 6.48 20.44 2.31
CA SER A 175 5.71 21.69 2.39
C SER A 175 5.63 22.29 3.80
N ASN A 176 5.93 21.52 4.85
CA ASN A 176 5.85 21.98 6.23
C ASN A 176 7.06 21.50 7.05
N SER A 177 8.03 22.39 7.29
CA SER A 177 9.25 22.08 8.04
C SER A 177 8.97 21.61 9.47
N GLN A 178 7.92 22.11 10.12
CA GLN A 178 7.55 21.69 11.47
C GLN A 178 7.05 20.24 11.50
N LEU A 179 6.21 19.86 10.53
CA LEU A 179 5.77 18.47 10.37
C LEU A 179 6.95 17.56 9.96
N SER A 180 7.84 18.07 9.11
CA SER A 180 9.05 17.38 8.62
C SER A 180 9.94 16.87 9.74
N THR A 181 10.15 17.67 10.78
CA THR A 181 10.98 17.28 11.95
C THR A 181 10.36 16.14 12.77
N ARG A 182 9.02 16.01 12.74
CA ARG A 182 8.29 14.97 13.49
C ARG A 182 8.20 13.66 12.72
N ILE A 183 8.26 13.72 11.39
CA ILE A 183 8.32 12.54 10.50
C ILE A 183 9.79 12.15 10.30
N SER A 184 10.34 11.51 11.33
CA SER A 184 11.75 11.10 11.41
C SER A 184 12.07 9.87 10.55
N HIS A 185 11.05 9.07 10.22
CA HIS A 185 11.20 7.85 9.42
C HIS A 185 10.53 8.03 8.06
N ARG A 186 11.25 7.80 6.97
CA ARG A 186 10.73 7.94 5.61
C ARG A 186 11.22 6.75 4.78
N HIS A 187 10.30 5.94 4.32
CA HIS A 187 10.60 4.72 3.59
C HIS A 187 9.72 4.61 2.35
N THR A 188 10.30 4.19 1.24
CA THR A 188 9.56 3.86 0.03
C THR A 188 9.54 2.34 -0.13
N ILE A 189 8.36 1.75 -0.33
CA ILE A 189 8.23 0.33 -0.62
C ILE A 189 8.87 0.07 -1.99
N PRO A 190 9.94 -0.74 -2.06
CA PRO A 190 10.60 -1.01 -3.33
C PRO A 190 9.66 -1.80 -4.25
N PRO A 191 9.58 -1.45 -5.55
CA PRO A 191 8.89 -2.27 -6.54
C PRO A 191 9.64 -3.60 -6.74
N TYR A 192 8.93 -4.64 -7.17
CA TYR A 192 9.61 -5.85 -7.64
C TYR A 192 10.26 -5.56 -8.99
N LYS A 193 11.51 -6.01 -9.13
CA LYS A 193 12.31 -5.90 -10.34
C LYS A 193 12.71 -7.28 -10.84
N ILE A 194 13.05 -7.37 -12.11
CA ILE A 194 13.39 -8.60 -12.82
C ILE A 194 14.72 -8.50 -13.58
N SER A 195 15.20 -7.28 -13.82
CA SER A 195 16.40 -6.95 -14.59
C SER A 195 17.66 -7.58 -13.99
N ASP A 196 17.91 -7.35 -12.70
CA ASP A 196 19.04 -7.95 -11.98
C ASP A 196 18.69 -9.29 -11.31
N ASN A 197 19.70 -10.15 -11.13
CA ASN A 197 19.51 -11.50 -10.62
C ASN A 197 18.95 -11.53 -9.19
N LYS A 198 19.38 -10.60 -8.32
CA LYS A 198 18.96 -10.61 -6.91
C LYS A 198 17.49 -10.21 -6.79
N SER A 199 17.08 -9.13 -7.45
CA SER A 199 15.67 -8.71 -7.45
C SER A 199 14.76 -9.72 -8.14
N ARG A 200 15.25 -10.34 -9.22
CA ARG A 200 14.54 -11.46 -9.87
C ARG A 200 14.31 -12.61 -8.90
N ASP A 201 15.32 -12.99 -8.13
CA ASP A 201 15.18 -14.03 -7.12
C ASP A 201 14.20 -13.63 -6.01
N ASP A 202 14.15 -12.35 -5.62
CA ASP A 202 13.15 -11.86 -4.67
C ASP A 202 11.72 -11.93 -5.23
N TYR A 203 11.49 -11.63 -6.51
CA TYR A 203 10.19 -11.82 -7.17
C TYR A 203 9.83 -13.31 -7.29
N ARG A 204 10.79 -14.17 -7.63
CA ARG A 204 10.58 -15.63 -7.68
C ARG A 204 10.25 -16.20 -6.30
N ARG A 205 10.88 -15.71 -5.23
CA ARG A 205 10.54 -16.07 -3.85
C ARG A 205 9.11 -15.67 -3.49
N LEU A 206 8.67 -14.46 -3.88
CA LEU A 206 7.28 -14.06 -3.72
C LEU A 206 6.34 -15.09 -4.38
N LEU A 207 6.59 -15.44 -5.64
CA LEU A 207 5.77 -16.41 -6.37
C LEU A 207 5.77 -17.78 -5.69
N HIS A 208 6.92 -18.27 -5.22
CA HIS A 208 7.03 -19.52 -4.48
C HIS A 208 6.21 -19.51 -3.17
N PHE A 209 6.31 -18.45 -2.36
CA PHE A 209 5.59 -18.37 -1.08
C PHE A 209 4.08 -18.31 -1.29
N VAL A 210 3.62 -17.55 -2.28
CA VAL A 210 2.19 -17.45 -2.59
C VAL A 210 1.68 -18.76 -3.19
N SER A 211 2.45 -19.39 -4.10
CA SER A 211 2.15 -20.71 -4.65
C SER A 211 2.01 -21.75 -3.54
N SER A 212 2.93 -21.75 -2.58
CA SER A 212 2.92 -22.65 -1.43
C SER A 212 1.69 -22.41 -0.55
N ALA A 213 1.34 -21.15 -0.29
CA ALA A 213 0.16 -20.81 0.52
C ALA A 213 -1.16 -21.28 -0.10
N TYR A 214 -1.25 -21.32 -1.44
CA TYR A 214 -2.41 -21.85 -2.16
C TYR A 214 -2.31 -23.35 -2.51
N GLY A 215 -1.20 -24.01 -2.19
CA GLY A 215 -1.00 -25.45 -2.47
C GLY A 215 -0.73 -25.76 -3.94
N PHE A 216 -0.15 -24.84 -4.70
CA PHE A 216 0.11 -25.00 -6.14
C PHE A 216 1.43 -25.67 -6.47
N THR A 217 2.34 -25.83 -5.50
CA THR A 217 3.73 -26.29 -5.70
C THR A 217 3.86 -27.65 -6.39
N GLU A 218 2.86 -28.53 -6.23
CA GLU A 218 2.82 -29.83 -6.91
C GLU A 218 2.27 -29.74 -8.35
N SER A 219 1.46 -28.72 -8.63
CA SER A 219 0.80 -28.52 -9.93
C SER A 219 1.65 -27.70 -10.89
N ILE A 220 2.24 -26.61 -10.39
CA ILE A 220 3.08 -25.68 -11.14
C ILE A 220 4.10 -24.99 -10.24
N LYS A 221 5.33 -24.86 -10.73
CA LYS A 221 6.37 -24.05 -10.09
C LYS A 221 6.30 -22.63 -10.64
N LEU A 222 5.69 -21.71 -9.89
CA LEU A 222 5.54 -20.32 -10.31
C LEU A 222 6.89 -19.59 -10.32
N GLU A 223 7.81 -20.04 -9.47
CA GLU A 223 9.17 -19.52 -9.32
C GLU A 223 10.14 -19.96 -10.42
N GLU A 224 9.74 -20.84 -11.34
CA GLU A 224 10.54 -21.15 -12.53
C GLU A 224 10.70 -19.90 -13.39
N VAL A 225 11.89 -19.69 -13.95
CA VAL A 225 12.27 -18.40 -14.58
C VAL A 225 11.31 -18.00 -15.69
N SER A 226 10.95 -18.94 -16.57
CA SER A 226 10.02 -18.67 -17.66
C SER A 226 8.61 -18.33 -17.15
N THR A 227 8.10 -19.05 -16.15
CA THR A 227 6.81 -18.76 -15.52
C THR A 227 6.82 -17.40 -14.83
N ALA A 228 7.87 -17.10 -14.06
CA ALA A 228 8.05 -15.81 -13.39
C ALA A 228 8.06 -14.65 -14.40
N PHE A 229 8.69 -14.80 -15.57
CA PHE A 229 8.62 -13.81 -16.64
C PHE A 229 7.20 -13.62 -17.18
N ARG A 230 6.40 -14.68 -17.29
CA ARG A 230 4.99 -14.56 -17.73
C ARG A 230 4.17 -13.77 -16.72
N PHE A 231 4.33 -14.04 -15.42
CA PHE A 231 3.70 -13.26 -14.35
C PHE A 231 4.16 -11.81 -14.36
N PHE A 232 5.47 -11.57 -14.51
CA PHE A 232 6.01 -10.22 -14.55
C PHE A 232 5.53 -9.47 -15.80
N SER A 233 5.44 -10.12 -16.95
CA SER A 233 4.86 -9.56 -18.18
C SER A 233 3.39 -9.16 -17.98
N ALA A 234 2.60 -10.02 -17.33
CA ALA A 234 1.19 -9.76 -17.06
C ALA A 234 0.94 -8.62 -16.05
N THR A 235 1.88 -8.39 -15.12
CA THR A 235 1.63 -7.56 -13.92
C THR A 235 2.61 -6.42 -13.72
N SER A 236 3.67 -6.35 -14.52
CA SER A 236 4.78 -5.39 -14.37
C SER A 236 5.40 -5.38 -12.96
N GLY A 237 5.43 -6.55 -12.30
CA GLY A 237 5.90 -6.68 -10.92
C GLY A 237 4.99 -6.06 -9.86
N ASN A 238 3.78 -5.60 -10.21
CA ASN A 238 2.83 -5.06 -9.25
C ASN A 238 2.35 -6.16 -8.30
N LEU A 239 2.59 -5.98 -6.99
CA LEU A 239 2.28 -6.99 -5.98
C LEU A 239 0.77 -7.31 -5.96
N LYS A 240 -0.10 -6.31 -5.93
CA LYS A 240 -1.56 -6.52 -5.93
C LYS A 240 -2.02 -7.31 -7.14
N LEU A 241 -1.57 -6.96 -8.34
CA LEU A 241 -1.96 -7.67 -9.57
C LEU A 241 -1.40 -9.09 -9.61
N THR A 242 -0.15 -9.29 -9.16
CA THR A 242 0.47 -10.62 -9.03
C THR A 242 -0.33 -11.51 -8.10
N LEU A 243 -0.64 -11.03 -6.89
CA LEU A 243 -1.42 -11.79 -5.92
C LEU A 243 -2.83 -12.07 -6.41
N LYS A 244 -3.49 -11.08 -7.05
CA LYS A 244 -4.83 -11.26 -7.63
C LYS A 244 -4.84 -12.35 -8.69
N LEU A 245 -3.88 -12.36 -9.60
CA LEU A 245 -3.81 -13.39 -10.65
C LEU A 245 -3.67 -14.81 -10.07
N ILE A 246 -2.83 -14.98 -9.04
CA ILE A 246 -2.67 -16.29 -8.36
C ILE A 246 -3.92 -16.66 -7.58
N GLN A 247 -4.54 -15.68 -6.91
CA GLN A 247 -5.80 -15.88 -6.17
C GLN A 247 -6.94 -16.30 -7.09
N ASP A 248 -7.10 -15.66 -8.25
CA ASP A 248 -8.17 -15.97 -9.17
C ASP A 248 -7.98 -17.37 -9.78
N ALA A 249 -6.73 -17.83 -9.93
CA ALA A 249 -6.44 -19.24 -10.26
C ALA A 249 -6.83 -20.21 -9.15
N PHE A 250 -6.67 -19.83 -7.88
CA PHE A 250 -7.11 -20.65 -6.75
C PHE A 250 -8.64 -20.76 -6.73
N ILE A 251 -9.33 -19.63 -6.91
CA ILE A 251 -10.79 -19.59 -6.98
C ILE A 251 -11.29 -20.47 -8.12
N GLN A 252 -10.74 -20.30 -9.32
CA GLN A 252 -11.17 -21.07 -10.48
C GLN A 252 -10.89 -22.56 -10.31
N GLN A 253 -9.72 -22.95 -9.82
CA GLN A 253 -9.42 -24.35 -9.46
C GLN A 253 -10.46 -24.92 -8.49
N LYS A 254 -10.87 -24.17 -7.46
CA LYS A 254 -11.89 -24.62 -6.50
C LYS A 254 -13.28 -24.72 -7.12
N MET A 255 -13.59 -23.91 -8.13
CA MET A 255 -14.88 -23.93 -8.82
C MET A 255 -14.98 -25.05 -9.85
N THR A 256 -13.94 -25.26 -10.66
CA THR A 256 -13.97 -26.16 -11.82
C THR A 256 -13.30 -27.51 -11.56
N GLY A 257 -12.41 -27.59 -10.57
CA GLY A 257 -11.54 -28.75 -10.35
C GLY A 257 -10.39 -28.85 -11.35
N GLU A 258 -10.22 -27.87 -12.25
CA GLU A 258 -9.14 -27.86 -13.23
C GLU A 258 -7.78 -27.81 -12.56
N LYS A 259 -6.80 -28.53 -13.12
CA LYS A 259 -5.42 -28.50 -12.62
C LYS A 259 -4.82 -27.12 -12.88
N VAL A 260 -4.16 -26.56 -11.87
CA VAL A 260 -3.45 -25.28 -12.00
C VAL A 260 -2.25 -25.44 -12.92
N GLY A 261 -2.23 -24.68 -14.00
CA GLY A 261 -1.19 -24.70 -15.02
C GLY A 261 -1.24 -23.45 -15.90
N ASN A 262 -0.38 -23.36 -16.90
CA ASN A 262 -0.33 -22.19 -17.80
C ASN A 262 -1.65 -21.90 -18.51
N ASN A 263 -2.39 -22.94 -18.91
CA ASN A 263 -3.69 -22.76 -19.58
C ASN A 263 -4.70 -22.06 -18.66
N LEU A 264 -4.77 -22.45 -17.39
CA LEU A 264 -5.66 -21.81 -16.42
C LEU A 264 -5.33 -20.32 -16.26
N PHE A 265 -4.04 -19.97 -16.15
CA PHE A 265 -3.62 -18.56 -16.11
C PHE A 265 -3.91 -17.82 -17.41
N ALA A 266 -3.78 -18.50 -18.56
CA ALA A 266 -4.14 -17.92 -19.85
C ALA A 266 -5.64 -17.60 -19.91
N ASP A 267 -6.51 -18.49 -19.45
CA ASP A 267 -7.96 -18.30 -19.43
C ASP A 267 -8.36 -17.15 -18.49
N ILE A 268 -7.70 -17.03 -17.33
CA ILE A 268 -7.93 -15.91 -16.39
C ILE A 268 -7.53 -14.58 -17.02
N ILE A 269 -6.34 -14.51 -17.62
CA ILE A 269 -5.87 -13.30 -18.30
C ILE A 269 -6.80 -12.92 -19.46
N LYS A 270 -7.32 -13.91 -20.19
CA LYS A 270 -8.35 -13.71 -21.22
C LYS A 270 -9.64 -13.13 -20.63
N SER A 271 -10.07 -13.60 -19.47
CA SER A 271 -11.23 -13.07 -18.76
C SER A 271 -11.06 -11.60 -18.31
N TYR A 272 -9.81 -11.15 -18.13
CA TYR A 272 -9.51 -9.73 -17.89
C TYR A 272 -9.53 -8.87 -19.17
N GLY A 273 -9.83 -9.47 -20.32
CA GLY A 273 -9.91 -8.78 -21.62
C GLY A 273 -8.61 -8.78 -22.43
N VAL A 274 -7.59 -9.56 -22.05
CA VAL A 274 -6.36 -9.69 -22.83
C VAL A 274 -6.55 -10.74 -23.93
N ILE A 275 -6.40 -10.34 -25.19
CA ILE A 275 -6.49 -11.25 -26.34
C ILE A 275 -5.32 -12.23 -26.40
N ASP A 276 -5.51 -13.37 -27.05
CA ASP A 276 -4.56 -14.50 -27.04
C ASP A 276 -3.17 -14.11 -27.61
N GLU A 277 -3.11 -13.20 -28.60
CA GLU A 277 -1.87 -12.69 -29.21
C GLU A 277 -1.02 -11.85 -28.26
N CYS A 278 -1.63 -11.31 -27.20
CA CYS A 278 -0.98 -10.53 -26.17
C CYS A 278 -0.86 -11.29 -24.84
N ASN A 279 -1.36 -12.53 -24.78
CA ASN A 279 -1.45 -13.28 -23.55
C ASN A 279 -0.08 -13.87 -23.17
N PRO A 280 0.56 -13.39 -22.09
CA PRO A 280 1.89 -13.83 -21.72
C PRO A 280 1.93 -15.31 -21.32
N PHE A 281 0.81 -15.99 -21.07
CA PHE A 281 0.79 -17.43 -20.78
C PHE A 281 0.67 -18.31 -22.04
N LEU A 282 0.29 -17.73 -23.18
CA LEU A 282 0.23 -18.42 -24.48
C LEU A 282 1.45 -18.14 -25.37
N LEU A 283 2.09 -16.98 -25.17
CA LEU A 283 3.23 -16.58 -25.99
C LEU A 283 4.48 -17.45 -25.76
N PRO A 284 5.32 -17.66 -26.77
CA PRO A 284 6.67 -18.17 -26.55
C PRO A 284 7.48 -17.12 -25.74
N VAL A 285 8.46 -17.58 -24.96
CA VAL A 285 9.18 -16.71 -24.01
C VAL A 285 9.86 -15.54 -24.72
N GLU A 286 10.37 -15.76 -25.93
CA GLU A 286 11.02 -14.74 -26.74
C GLU A 286 10.12 -13.61 -27.26
N ARG A 287 8.80 -13.75 -27.10
CA ARG A 287 7.82 -12.72 -27.44
C ARG A 287 7.29 -11.99 -26.21
N LEU A 288 7.77 -12.33 -25.01
CA LEU A 288 7.39 -11.61 -23.79
C LEU A 288 8.05 -10.23 -23.76
N VAL A 289 7.27 -9.24 -23.33
CA VAL A 289 7.75 -7.91 -22.96
C VAL A 289 7.53 -7.74 -21.46
N LEU A 290 8.60 -7.42 -20.74
CA LEU A 290 8.61 -7.20 -19.30
C LEU A 290 8.76 -5.71 -19.04
N ARG A 291 7.79 -5.09 -18.36
CA ARG A 291 7.85 -3.67 -17.99
C ARG A 291 8.29 -3.55 -16.54
N GLU A 292 9.46 -2.97 -16.31
CA GLU A 292 10.02 -2.77 -14.98
C GLU A 292 9.96 -1.30 -14.60
N LEU A 293 9.41 -1.01 -13.42
CA LEU A 293 9.34 0.35 -12.88
C LEU A 293 10.75 0.88 -12.57
N VAL A 294 11.10 2.03 -13.14
CA VAL A 294 12.37 2.71 -12.90
C VAL A 294 12.22 4.02 -12.17
N THR A 295 11.19 4.81 -12.52
CA THR A 295 10.89 6.08 -11.88
C THR A 295 9.50 5.98 -11.28
N HIS A 296 9.40 6.28 -9.99
CA HIS A 296 8.13 6.37 -9.31
C HIS A 296 7.27 7.47 -9.92
N SER A 297 5.95 7.28 -9.85
CA SER A 297 5.01 8.32 -10.22
C SER A 297 5.19 9.55 -9.31
N ASP A 298 4.98 10.74 -9.88
CA ASP A 298 5.20 12.00 -9.19
C ASP A 298 4.02 12.96 -9.38
N PHE A 299 4.10 14.15 -8.81
CA PHE A 299 3.06 15.15 -8.88
C PHE A 299 3.61 16.52 -9.19
N HIS A 300 3.20 17.08 -10.33
CA HIS A 300 3.58 18.44 -10.70
C HIS A 300 2.69 19.46 -9.99
N PHE A 301 3.26 20.27 -9.08
CA PHE A 301 2.57 21.45 -8.55
C PHE A 301 2.50 22.53 -9.63
N GLY A 302 1.33 22.69 -10.25
CA GLY A 302 1.07 23.84 -11.09
C GLY A 302 0.89 25.09 -10.23
N TYR A 303 1.27 26.27 -10.76
CA TYR A 303 1.00 27.57 -10.13
C TYR A 303 -0.51 27.88 -9.94
N ARG A 304 -1.42 27.03 -10.43
CA ARG A 304 -2.88 27.10 -10.24
C ARG A 304 -3.45 25.71 -9.95
N ALA A 305 -4.43 25.60 -9.05
CA ALA A 305 -5.01 24.32 -8.60
C ALA A 305 -5.56 23.41 -9.73
N ASN A 306 -5.98 23.98 -10.87
CA ASN A 306 -6.47 23.25 -12.04
C ASN A 306 -5.36 22.83 -13.03
N LYS A 307 -4.08 23.05 -12.70
CA LYS A 307 -2.91 22.63 -13.50
C LYS A 307 -2.02 21.61 -12.77
N ASN A 308 -2.49 21.09 -11.63
CA ASN A 308 -1.80 20.00 -10.97
C ASN A 308 -2.01 18.73 -11.79
N ALA A 309 -0.93 18.11 -12.25
CA ALA A 309 -0.97 16.88 -13.03
C ALA A 309 -0.15 15.81 -12.31
N ILE A 310 -0.73 14.61 -12.23
CA ILE A 310 0.02 13.41 -11.85
C ILE A 310 0.99 13.14 -13.01
N ILE A 311 2.27 12.98 -12.68
CA ILE A 311 3.29 12.49 -13.60
C ILE A 311 3.28 10.97 -13.45
N ASP A 312 2.98 10.28 -14.54
CA ASP A 312 2.93 8.83 -14.54
C ASP A 312 4.31 8.23 -14.25
N ALA A 313 4.28 7.05 -13.63
CA ALA A 313 5.47 6.23 -13.41
C ALA A 313 6.14 5.84 -14.74
N GLU A 314 7.47 5.82 -14.75
CA GLU A 314 8.26 5.44 -15.93
C GLU A 314 8.74 3.99 -15.83
N TYR A 315 8.75 3.31 -16.97
CA TYR A 315 9.09 1.89 -17.06
C TYR A 315 10.12 1.66 -18.16
N ILE A 316 11.09 0.79 -17.90
CA ILE A 316 11.96 0.21 -18.93
C ILE A 316 11.33 -1.11 -19.41
N GLU A 317 11.41 -1.36 -20.71
CA GLU A 317 10.94 -2.58 -21.32
C GLU A 317 12.09 -3.54 -21.63
N PHE A 318 11.96 -4.78 -21.16
CA PHE A 318 12.89 -5.87 -21.44
C PHE A 318 12.22 -6.95 -22.30
N GLY A 319 12.95 -7.42 -23.30
CA GLY A 319 12.64 -8.63 -24.05
C GLY A 319 13.36 -9.80 -23.41
N VAL A 320 12.91 -11.01 -23.72
CA VAL A 320 13.51 -12.23 -23.22
C VAL A 320 14.08 -13.04 -24.39
N SER A 321 15.26 -13.62 -24.26
CA SER A 321 15.79 -14.55 -25.25
C SER A 321 15.24 -15.96 -25.04
N LYS A 322 15.41 -16.85 -26.03
CA LYS A 322 15.13 -18.30 -25.88
C LYS A 322 15.91 -18.94 -24.72
N SER A 323 17.04 -18.36 -24.33
CA SER A 323 17.87 -18.79 -23.19
C SER A 323 17.56 -18.07 -21.88
N ASN A 324 16.38 -17.42 -21.78
CA ASN A 324 15.92 -16.66 -20.61
C ASN A 324 16.84 -15.47 -20.21
N LYS A 325 17.61 -14.93 -21.16
CA LYS A 325 18.40 -13.71 -20.94
C LYS A 325 17.57 -12.48 -21.28
N LEU A 326 17.63 -11.47 -20.44
CA LEU A 326 16.94 -10.20 -20.68
C LEU A 326 17.80 -9.27 -21.54
N TYR A 327 17.14 -8.51 -22.42
CA TYR A 327 17.75 -7.41 -23.17
C TYR A 327 16.78 -6.23 -23.23
N VAL A 328 17.29 -5.00 -23.23
CA VAL A 328 16.46 -3.79 -23.29
C VAL A 328 15.84 -3.66 -24.69
N VAL A 329 14.53 -3.40 -24.76
CA VAL A 329 13.79 -3.23 -26.03
C VAL A 329 13.74 -1.76 -26.44
N ASN A 330 13.51 -0.87 -25.46
CA ASN A 330 13.46 0.57 -25.66
C ASN A 330 14.20 1.28 -24.50
N ASN A 331 15.15 2.17 -24.83
CA ASN A 331 15.58 3.21 -23.89
C ASN A 331 14.49 4.27 -23.88
N VAL A 332 13.84 4.48 -22.73
CA VAL A 332 13.06 5.71 -22.56
C VAL A 332 14.08 6.86 -22.58
N ALA A 333 13.85 7.81 -23.49
CA ALA A 333 14.67 9.01 -23.67
C ALA A 333 14.45 10.02 -22.55
#